data_AF-A0A177LGW5-F1
#
_entry.id   AF-A0A177LGW5-F1
#
_cell.length_a   1.000
_cell.length_b   1.000
_cell.length_c   1.000
_cell.angle_alpha   90.00
_cell.angle_beta   90.00
_cell.angle_gamma   90.00
#
_symmetry.space_group_name_H-M   'P 1'
#
loop_
_entity.id
_entity.type
_entity.pdbx_description
1 polymer ?
#
loop_
_entity_poly.entity_id
_entity_poly.type
_entity_poly.pdbx_seq_one_letter_code
_entity_poly.pdbx_strand_id
1 'polypeptide(L)'
;MTRSGHKVVFTEDESIIITDRSGNEIHLDTTGSNINITAPETMTLNCKNMFINVGENMTSTIGSNQSTTVGQNQTNSVGMNQTESVGMMKNLSVGASFMTNVVGNLIEFVKGNRESKAKEVKEQSKMRQIISQENNDIHSKKTFNNNSGENSKIH
;
A
#
# COMPACT_ATOMS: atom_id res chain seq x y z
N MET A 1 -44.76 10.46 4.55
CA MET A 1 -44.01 11.57 3.90
C MET A 1 -44.21 12.83 4.71
N THR A 2 -43.15 13.50 5.14
CA THR A 2 -43.26 14.77 5.88
C THR A 2 -43.48 15.95 4.93
N ARG A 3 -43.94 17.11 5.43
CA ARG A 3 -44.01 18.34 4.62
C ARG A 3 -42.65 18.79 4.06
N SER A 4 -41.55 18.31 4.65
CA SER A 4 -40.17 18.54 4.19
C SER A 4 -39.66 17.53 3.16
N GLY A 5 -40.47 16.55 2.74
CA GLY A 5 -40.10 15.57 1.72
C GLY A 5 -39.29 14.37 2.22
N HIS A 6 -39.10 14.23 3.53
CA HIS A 6 -38.39 13.08 4.10
C HIS A 6 -39.33 11.87 4.20
N LYS A 7 -38.76 10.68 4.13
CA LYS A 7 -39.50 9.42 4.20
C LYS A 7 -38.77 8.40 5.07
N VAL A 8 -39.56 7.65 5.82
CA VAL A 8 -39.22 6.33 6.33
C VAL A 8 -40.28 5.40 5.76
N VAL A 9 -39.86 4.40 5.00
CA VAL A 9 -40.76 3.48 4.28
C VAL A 9 -40.44 2.07 4.75
N PHE A 10 -41.48 1.36 5.17
CA PHE A 10 -41.47 -0.09 5.33
C PHE A 10 -42.16 -0.66 4.10
N THR A 11 -41.48 -1.53 3.38
CA THR A 11 -41.96 -2.08 2.11
C THR A 11 -42.60 -3.46 2.31
N GLU A 12 -43.33 -3.94 1.31
CA GLU A 12 -44.00 -5.26 1.35
C GLU A 12 -43.00 -6.43 1.41
N ASP A 13 -41.78 -6.23 0.89
CA ASP A 13 -40.67 -7.18 1.01
C ASP A 13 -39.89 -7.04 2.33
N GLU A 14 -40.49 -6.36 3.33
CA GLU A 14 -39.93 -6.16 4.67
C GLU A 14 -38.65 -5.31 4.72
N SER A 15 -38.28 -4.64 3.63
CA SER A 15 -37.15 -3.71 3.58
C SER A 15 -37.50 -2.37 4.26
N ILE A 16 -36.47 -1.64 4.68
CA ILE A 16 -36.61 -0.32 5.32
C ILE A 16 -35.79 0.71 4.55
N ILE A 17 -36.44 1.81 4.14
CA ILE A 17 -35.81 2.89 3.38
C ILE A 17 -35.98 4.21 4.12
N ILE A 18 -34.88 4.91 4.38
CA ILE A 18 -34.86 6.26 4.94
C ILE A 18 -34.29 7.20 3.86
N THR A 19 -35.07 8.19 3.44
CA THR A 19 -34.65 9.18 2.44
C THR A 19 -34.97 10.61 2.85
N ASP A 20 -34.15 11.54 2.37
CA ASP A 20 -34.45 12.97 2.37
C ASP A 20 -34.77 13.47 0.94
N ARG A 21 -35.01 14.78 0.81
CA ARG A 21 -35.27 15.42 -0.50
C ARG A 21 -34.00 15.58 -1.34
N SER A 22 -32.82 15.56 -0.71
CA SER A 22 -31.53 15.84 -1.32
C SER A 22 -30.91 14.62 -1.98
N GLY A 23 -31.49 13.43 -1.76
CA GLY A 23 -31.02 12.16 -2.34
C GLY A 23 -30.13 11.35 -1.41
N ASN A 24 -30.06 11.70 -0.12
CA ASN A 24 -29.46 10.82 0.87
C ASN A 24 -30.38 9.63 1.13
N GLU A 25 -29.81 8.42 1.18
CA GLU A 25 -30.56 7.19 1.36
C GLU A 25 -29.83 6.22 2.29
N ILE A 26 -30.58 5.60 3.19
CA ILE A 26 -30.21 4.37 3.88
C ILE A 26 -31.26 3.33 3.54
N HIS A 27 -30.84 2.23 2.92
CA HIS A 27 -31.71 1.13 2.52
C HIS A 27 -31.23 -0.17 3.17
N LEU A 28 -32.02 -0.68 4.11
CA LEU A 28 -31.89 -2.03 4.67
C LEU A 28 -32.73 -2.97 3.78
N ASP A 29 -32.06 -3.66 2.86
CA ASP A 29 -32.65 -4.54 1.86
C ASP A 29 -32.75 -5.96 2.41
N THR A 30 -33.96 -6.39 2.77
CA THR A 30 -34.21 -7.71 3.35
C THR A 30 -34.10 -8.81 2.29
N THR A 31 -34.58 -8.56 1.07
CA THR A 31 -34.57 -9.53 -0.03
C THR A 31 -33.15 -9.92 -0.42
N GLY A 32 -32.27 -8.94 -0.56
CA GLY A 32 -30.85 -9.15 -0.88
C GLY A 32 -29.95 -9.35 0.34
N SER A 33 -30.47 -9.16 1.56
CA SER A 33 -29.68 -9.11 2.80
C SER A 33 -28.54 -8.07 2.77
N ASN A 34 -28.80 -6.93 2.12
CA ASN A 34 -27.82 -5.86 1.92
C ASN A 34 -28.15 -4.62 2.73
N ILE A 35 -27.14 -3.76 2.91
CA ILE A 35 -27.35 -2.38 3.34
C ILE A 35 -26.67 -1.48 2.32
N ASN A 36 -27.45 -0.58 1.72
CA ASN A 36 -26.94 0.45 0.82
C ASN A 36 -27.05 1.81 1.52
N ILE A 37 -25.95 2.57 1.53
CA ILE A 37 -25.91 3.91 2.10
C ILE A 37 -25.36 4.85 1.03
N THR A 38 -26.17 5.84 0.64
CA THR A 38 -25.84 6.79 -0.41
C THR A 38 -25.90 8.20 0.13
N ALA A 39 -24.85 8.98 -0.16
CA ALA A 39 -24.79 10.41 0.07
C ALA A 39 -24.22 11.10 -1.18
N PRO A 40 -24.92 12.07 -1.80
CA PRO A 40 -24.45 12.75 -3.00
C PRO A 40 -23.15 13.56 -2.83
N GLU A 41 -22.81 13.96 -1.59
CA GLU A 41 -21.62 14.76 -1.30
C GLU A 41 -20.66 14.06 -0.35
N THR A 42 -20.96 14.04 0.96
CA THR A 42 -20.03 13.58 2.00
C THR A 42 -20.70 12.61 2.96
N MET A 43 -19.98 11.53 3.29
CA MET A 43 -20.29 10.65 4.41
C MET A 43 -19.19 10.77 5.46
N THR A 44 -19.55 10.88 6.74
CA THR A 44 -18.59 10.98 7.85
C THR A 44 -18.95 10.00 8.96
N LEU A 45 -17.96 9.24 9.44
CA LEU A 45 -18.12 8.24 10.51
C LEU A 45 -17.22 8.62 11.69
N ASN A 46 -17.78 9.31 12.68
CA ASN A 46 -17.07 9.68 13.90
C ASN A 46 -17.34 8.65 15.00
N CYS A 47 -16.28 8.02 15.52
CA CYS A 47 -16.40 7.03 16.60
C CYS A 47 -15.11 6.95 17.43
N LYS A 48 -15.20 6.36 18.63
CA LYS A 48 -14.02 6.11 19.48
C LYS A 48 -13.19 4.92 18.97
N ASN A 49 -13.86 3.87 18.52
CA ASN A 49 -13.26 2.66 17.95
C ASN A 49 -14.09 2.23 16.74
N MET A 50 -13.44 1.78 15.67
CA MET A 50 -14.08 1.21 14.49
C MET A 50 -13.50 -0.17 14.21
N PHE A 51 -14.36 -1.16 14.01
CA PHE A 51 -13.97 -2.49 13.56
C PHE A 51 -14.70 -2.77 12.24
N ILE A 52 -13.96 -3.23 11.23
CA ILE A 52 -14.52 -3.62 9.95
C ILE A 52 -14.07 -5.06 9.70
N ASN A 53 -15.00 -6.01 9.84
CA ASN A 53 -14.77 -7.43 9.58
C ASN A 53 -15.44 -7.78 8.26
N VAL A 54 -14.66 -8.27 7.30
CA VAL A 54 -15.14 -8.69 5.99
C VAL A 54 -14.80 -10.15 5.81
N GLY A 55 -15.81 -11.01 5.61
CA GLY A 55 -15.64 -12.46 5.53
C GLY A 55 -15.07 -12.95 4.21
N GLU A 56 -15.24 -12.17 3.14
CA GLU A 56 -14.80 -12.54 1.79
C GLU A 56 -13.87 -11.48 1.20
N ASN A 57 -14.44 -10.44 0.56
CA ASN A 57 -13.67 -9.48 -0.24
C ASN A 57 -13.99 -8.04 0.13
N MET A 58 -12.96 -7.20 0.24
CA MET A 58 -13.09 -5.74 0.36
C MET A 58 -12.48 -5.07 -0.86
N THR A 59 -13.27 -4.25 -1.55
CA THR A 59 -12.81 -3.43 -2.69
C THR A 59 -13.01 -1.95 -2.36
N SER A 60 -12.00 -1.13 -2.63
CA SER A 60 -12.08 0.33 -2.47
C SER A 60 -11.63 1.02 -3.74
N THR A 61 -12.51 1.85 -4.32
CA THR A 61 -12.24 2.62 -5.53
C THR A 61 -12.32 4.10 -5.20
N ILE A 62 -11.22 4.83 -5.43
CA ILE A 62 -11.11 6.26 -5.15
C ILE A 62 -10.97 7.01 -6.48
N GLY A 63 -11.84 8.00 -6.72
CA GLY A 63 -11.87 8.74 -7.98
C GLY A 63 -10.78 9.82 -8.13
N SER A 64 -10.12 10.23 -7.04
CA SER A 64 -9.06 11.25 -7.10
C SER A 64 -7.90 10.94 -6.15
N ASN A 65 -8.02 11.31 -4.86
CA ASN A 65 -6.92 11.20 -3.90
C ASN A 65 -7.33 10.39 -2.68
N GLN A 66 -6.43 9.54 -2.19
CA GLN A 66 -6.54 8.87 -0.91
C GLN A 66 -5.42 9.38 0.02
N SER A 67 -5.80 9.76 1.23
CA SER A 67 -4.85 10.10 2.30
C SER A 67 -5.13 9.23 3.51
N THR A 68 -4.08 8.82 4.21
CA THR A 68 -4.19 8.00 5.42
C THR A 68 -3.20 8.50 6.45
N THR A 69 -3.73 8.90 7.61
CA THR A 69 -2.94 9.38 8.75
C THR A 69 -3.18 8.46 9.92
N VAL A 70 -2.10 7.90 10.48
CA VAL A 70 -2.13 7.03 11.65
C VAL A 70 -1.32 7.70 12.76
N GLY A 71 -1.94 7.91 13.93
CA GLY A 71 -1.30 8.64 15.02
C GLY A 71 -0.23 7.86 15.80
N GLN A 72 -0.26 6.52 15.70
CA GLN A 72 0.69 5.64 16.37
C GLN A 72 1.19 4.58 15.38
N ASN A 73 0.75 3.32 15.51
CA ASN A 73 1.28 2.20 14.76
C ASN A 73 0.33 1.76 13.64
N GLN A 74 0.90 1.40 12.49
CA GLN A 74 0.20 0.70 11.42
C GLN A 74 0.86 -0.67 11.22
N THR A 75 0.06 -1.74 11.23
CA THR A 75 0.50 -3.11 10.94
C THR A 75 -0.33 -3.64 9.78
N ASN A 76 0.34 -4.21 8.77
CA ASN A 76 -0.32 -4.87 7.65
C ASN A 76 0.17 -6.31 7.58
N SER A 77 -0.77 -7.26 7.62
CA SER A 77 -0.48 -8.69 7.55
C SER A 77 -1.23 -9.29 6.38
N VAL A 78 -0.51 -9.85 5.42
CA VAL A 78 -1.06 -10.45 4.20
C VAL A 78 -0.71 -11.93 4.18
N GLY A 79 -1.73 -12.80 4.10
CA GLY A 79 -1.52 -14.25 4.20
C GLY A 79 -0.97 -14.90 2.94
N MET A 80 -1.13 -14.26 1.78
CA MET A 80 -0.63 -14.75 0.49
C MET A 80 0.20 -13.66 -0.19
N ASN A 81 -0.34 -12.99 -1.22
CA ASN A 81 0.42 -12.07 -2.07
C ASN A 81 0.00 -10.62 -1.84
N GLN A 82 0.97 -9.72 -1.83
CA GLN A 82 0.75 -8.28 -1.91
C GLN A 82 1.37 -7.74 -3.20
N THR A 83 0.54 -7.10 -4.04
CA THR A 83 0.96 -6.48 -5.30
C THR A 83 0.68 -4.98 -5.22
N GLU A 84 1.65 -4.16 -5.63
CA GLU A 84 1.52 -2.71 -5.67
C GLU A 84 2.01 -2.21 -7.03
N SER A 85 1.17 -1.43 -7.71
CA SER A 85 1.52 -0.78 -8.97
C SER A 85 1.40 0.73 -8.80
N VAL A 86 2.44 1.47 -9.17
CA VAL A 86 2.51 2.92 -9.05
C VAL A 86 2.81 3.49 -10.42
N GLY A 87 1.91 4.33 -10.94
CA GLY A 87 2.02 4.85 -12.31
C GLY A 87 3.10 5.91 -12.52
N MET A 88 3.51 6.61 -11.45
CA MET A 88 4.51 7.67 -11.52
C MET A 88 5.62 7.45 -10.49
N MET A 89 5.55 8.11 -9.33
CA MET A 89 6.61 8.10 -8.32
C MET A 89 6.13 7.44 -7.03
N LYS A 90 6.98 6.58 -6.47
CA LYS A 90 6.85 6.07 -5.11
C LYS A 90 7.95 6.68 -4.24
N ASN A 91 7.60 7.58 -3.32
CA ASN A 91 8.53 8.17 -2.38
C ASN A 91 8.38 7.52 -0.99
N LEU A 92 9.50 7.11 -0.39
CA LEU A 92 9.54 6.51 0.94
C LEU A 92 10.52 7.28 1.83
N SER A 93 10.02 7.88 2.90
CA SER A 93 10.82 8.55 3.92
C SER A 93 10.68 7.79 5.24
N VAL A 94 11.80 7.44 5.85
CA VAL A 94 11.84 6.65 7.09
C VAL A 94 12.69 7.39 8.12
N GLY A 95 12.10 7.72 9.26
CA GLY A 95 12.75 8.56 10.28
C GLY A 95 13.81 7.85 11.12
N ALA A 96 13.73 6.53 11.25
CA ALA A 96 14.63 5.75 12.12
C ALA A 96 15.35 4.62 11.38
N SER A 97 14.64 3.56 11.01
CA SER A 97 15.25 2.38 10.39
C SER A 97 14.31 1.72 9.39
N PHE A 98 14.87 1.28 8.27
CA PHE A 98 14.19 0.48 7.26
C PHE A 98 14.83 -0.91 7.22
N MET A 99 14.03 -1.94 7.47
CA MET A 99 14.48 -3.33 7.50
C MET A 99 13.63 -4.17 6.58
N THR A 100 14.28 -4.96 5.73
CA THR A 100 13.63 -5.88 4.79
C THR A 100 14.20 -7.27 5.01
N ASN A 101 13.33 -8.23 5.31
CA ASN A 101 13.70 -9.64 5.40
C ASN A 101 13.07 -10.40 4.24
N VAL A 102 13.89 -10.93 3.33
CA VAL A 102 13.45 -11.70 2.16
C VAL A 102 13.98 -13.12 2.31
N VAL A 103 13.08 -14.07 2.54
CA VAL A 103 13.43 -15.50 2.66
C VAL A 103 13.68 -16.13 1.28
N GLY A 104 12.90 -15.69 0.29
CA GLY A 104 13.05 -16.12 -1.11
C GLY A 104 14.06 -15.24 -1.86
N ASN A 105 13.74 -14.94 -3.12
CA ASN A 105 14.59 -14.12 -3.97
C ASN A 105 14.23 -12.64 -3.88
N LEU A 106 15.24 -11.78 -3.84
CA LEU A 106 15.11 -10.35 -4.13
C LEU A 106 15.57 -10.12 -5.57
N ILE A 107 14.65 -9.68 -6.43
CA ILE A 107 14.95 -9.33 -7.83
C ILE A 107 14.60 -7.87 -8.04
N GLU A 108 15.51 -7.13 -8.66
CA GLU A 108 15.35 -5.70 -8.91
C GLU A 108 15.70 -5.39 -10.36
N PHE A 109 14.74 -4.82 -11.10
CA PHE A 109 14.93 -4.37 -12.48
C PHE A 109 14.85 -2.85 -12.52
N VAL A 110 15.98 -2.20 -12.81
CA VAL A 110 16.06 -0.73 -12.93
C VAL A 110 16.44 -0.40 -14.36
N LYS A 111 15.51 0.18 -15.12
CA LYS A 111 15.77 0.66 -16.49
C LYS A 111 16.56 1.98 -16.50
N GLY A 112 16.35 2.81 -15.48
CA GLY A 112 17.07 4.06 -15.28
C GLY A 112 18.29 3.88 -14.38
N ASN A 113 18.64 4.94 -13.64
CA ASN A 113 19.78 4.93 -12.74
C ASN A 113 19.45 4.29 -11.40
N ARG A 114 20.39 3.52 -10.87
CA ARG A 114 20.41 3.09 -9.46
C ARG A 114 21.49 3.87 -8.73
N GLU A 115 21.07 4.72 -7.80
CA GLU A 115 21.99 5.46 -6.92
C GLU A 115 21.75 5.05 -5.46
N SER A 116 22.84 4.80 -4.73
CA SER A 116 22.79 4.53 -3.29
C SER A 116 23.87 5.33 -2.59
N LYS A 117 23.50 5.96 -1.48
CA LYS A 117 24.40 6.75 -0.63
C LYS A 117 24.18 6.32 0.80
N ALA A 118 25.22 5.79 1.42
CA ALA A 118 25.21 5.40 2.82
C ALA A 118 26.55 5.73 3.46
N LYS A 119 26.54 5.96 4.78
CA LYS A 119 27.77 6.17 5.56
C LYS A 119 28.63 4.90 5.58
N GLU A 120 27.98 3.74 5.62
CA GLU A 120 28.61 2.42 5.61
C GLU A 120 27.76 1.47 4.75
N VAL A 121 28.41 0.67 3.93
CA VAL A 121 27.78 -0.39 3.12
C VAL A 121 28.49 -1.70 3.45
N LYS A 122 27.70 -2.71 3.85
CA LYS A 122 28.18 -4.08 4.07
C LYS A 122 27.37 -5.00 3.18
N GLU A 123 28.05 -5.65 2.24
CA GLU A 123 27.47 -6.67 1.38
C GLU A 123 28.21 -7.98 1.60
N GLN A 124 27.46 -9.02 1.95
CA GLN A 124 27.98 -10.37 2.11
C GLN A 124 27.16 -11.30 1.24
N SER A 125 27.85 -12.08 0.40
CA SER A 125 27.22 -13.04 -0.49
C SER A 125 28.17 -14.22 -0.71
N LYS A 126 27.61 -15.38 -1.02
CA LYS A 126 28.41 -16.55 -1.42
C LYS A 126 29.06 -16.34 -2.79
N MET A 127 28.36 -15.63 -3.68
CA MET A 127 28.81 -15.29 -5.02
C MET A 127 28.31 -13.89 -5.38
N ARG A 128 29.19 -13.07 -5.93
CA ARG A 128 28.87 -11.75 -6.48
C ARG A 128 29.42 -11.68 -7.90
N GLN A 129 28.55 -11.42 -8.87
CA GLN A 129 28.94 -11.18 -10.26
C GLN A 129 28.61 -9.72 -10.61
N ILE A 130 29.60 -9.01 -11.15
CA ILE A 130 29.42 -7.66 -11.67
C ILE A 130 29.74 -7.73 -13.16
N ILE A 131 28.79 -7.29 -13.99
CA ILE A 131 28.99 -7.18 -15.43
C ILE A 131 28.71 -5.72 -15.78
N SER A 132 29.74 -5.02 -16.25
CA SER A 132 29.60 -3.68 -16.84
C SER A 132 29.89 -3.78 -18.33
N GLN A 133 29.12 -3.06 -19.15
CA GLN A 133 29.36 -2.97 -20.60
C GLN A 133 30.35 -1.86 -20.97
N GLU A 134 30.51 -0.88 -20.07
CA GLU A 134 31.44 0.22 -20.21
C GLU A 134 32.44 0.14 -19.05
N ASN A 135 32.56 1.20 -18.25
CA ASN A 135 33.53 1.26 -17.17
C ASN A 135 32.95 0.71 -15.86
N ASN A 136 33.84 0.29 -14.97
CA ASN A 136 33.53 -0.02 -13.59
C ASN A 136 34.55 0.70 -12.69
N ASP A 137 34.19 1.89 -12.25
CA ASP A 137 35.10 2.78 -11.52
C ASP A 137 34.97 2.59 -10.01
N ILE A 138 36.08 2.29 -9.33
CA ILE A 138 36.15 2.17 -7.88
C ILE A 138 37.20 3.16 -7.36
N HIS A 139 36.72 4.18 -6.64
CA HIS A 139 37.58 5.22 -6.05
C HIS A 139 37.61 5.08 -4.52
N SER A 140 38.81 5.06 -3.93
CA SER A 140 38.98 5.08 -2.48
C SER A 140 39.95 6.19 -2.07
N LYS A 141 39.65 6.94 -1.00
CA LYS A 141 40.52 8.03 -0.50
C LYS A 141 41.69 7.55 0.36
N LYS A 142 41.55 6.36 0.94
CA LYS A 142 42.55 5.77 1.83
C LYS A 142 43.03 4.47 1.20
N THR A 143 42.49 3.34 1.66
CA THR A 143 42.92 2.00 1.25
C THR A 143 41.81 1.30 0.49
N PHE A 144 42.17 0.65 -0.62
CA PHE A 144 41.34 -0.32 -1.32
C PHE A 144 41.97 -1.71 -1.13
N ASN A 145 41.23 -2.61 -0.47
CA ASN A 145 41.67 -3.98 -0.23
C ASN A 145 40.86 -4.93 -1.12
N ASN A 146 41.53 -5.59 -2.07
CA ASN A 146 40.95 -6.63 -2.90
C ASN A 146 41.76 -7.91 -2.75
N ASN A 147 41.36 -8.74 -1.80
CA ASN A 147 42.03 -9.99 -1.49
C ASN A 147 41.29 -11.14 -2.15
N SER A 148 42.04 -12.02 -2.81
CA SER A 148 41.52 -13.20 -3.48
C SER A 148 42.33 -14.44 -3.07
N GLY A 149 41.71 -15.61 -3.10
CA GLY A 149 42.41 -16.89 -2.92
C GLY A 149 43.25 -17.27 -4.15
N GLU A 150 43.68 -18.52 -4.22
CA GLU A 150 44.70 -19.03 -5.15
C GLU A 150 44.40 -18.90 -6.67
N ASN A 151 43.23 -18.39 -7.08
CA ASN A 151 42.75 -18.42 -8.47
C ASN A 151 42.36 -17.06 -9.07
N SER A 152 42.95 -15.96 -8.61
CA SER A 152 42.73 -14.65 -9.24
C SER A 152 43.41 -14.54 -10.60
N LYS A 153 42.65 -14.17 -11.63
CA LYS A 153 43.17 -13.89 -12.98
C LYS A 153 42.81 -12.45 -13.33
N ILE A 154 43.84 -11.63 -13.49
CA ILE A 154 43.72 -10.27 -14.04
C ILE A 154 44.33 -10.34 -15.44
N HIS A 155 43.55 -10.04 -16.47
CA HIS A 155 44.03 -9.88 -17.84
C HIS A 155 43.81 -8.44 -18.27
#